data_AF-A0A0N4T847-F1
#
_entry.id   AF-A0A0N4T847-F1
#
_cell.length_a   1.000
_cell.length_b   1.000
_cell.length_c   1.000
_cell.angle_alpha   90.00
_cell.angle_beta   90.00
_cell.angle_gamma   90.00
#
_symmetry.space_group_name_H-M   'P 1'
#
loop_
_entity.id
_entity.type
_entity.pdbx_description
1 polymer ?
#
loop_
_entity_poly.entity_id
_entity_poly.type
_entity_poly.pdbx_seq_one_letter_code
_entity_poly.pdbx_strand_id
1 'polypeptide(L)'
;MHSYCRLLALTQLQPTDASRLLPCFDEPEMKATFRISIIHPMGTSAVSNSPVRRYRHLNSKWSKTEFEVTPIMSTYLLAVAVSDFVFKFRHCGKIEVCFYL
;
A
#
# COMPACT_ATOMS: atom_id res chain seq x y z
N MET A 1 -28.89 5.53 -15.14
CA MET A 1 -28.10 4.69 -14.21
C MET A 1 -26.68 4.57 -14.79
N HIS A 2 -25.77 5.48 -14.44
CA HIS A 2 -24.35 5.31 -14.77
C HIS A 2 -23.73 4.46 -13.66
N SER A 3 -23.52 3.18 -13.93
CA SER A 3 -22.76 2.29 -13.05
C SER A 3 -21.34 2.85 -12.91
N TYR A 4 -21.05 3.49 -11.79
CA TYR A 4 -19.73 4.08 -11.53
C TYR A 4 -18.76 2.92 -11.26
N CYS A 5 -17.87 2.63 -12.20
CA CYS A 5 -16.82 1.63 -12.01
C CYS A 5 -15.75 2.22 -11.09
N ARG A 6 -15.64 1.69 -9.86
CA ARG A 6 -14.54 2.00 -8.94
C ARG A 6 -13.40 1.03 -9.16
N LEU A 7 -12.18 1.55 -9.14
CA LEU A 7 -10.96 0.78 -9.35
C LEU A 7 -10.25 0.53 -8.03
N LEU A 8 -9.84 -0.71 -7.81
CA LEU A 8 -9.00 -1.14 -6.69
C LEU A 8 -7.82 -1.92 -7.26
N ALA A 9 -6.61 -1.44 -6.99
CA ALA A 9 -5.39 -2.19 -7.22
C ALA A 9 -4.85 -2.66 -5.87
N LEU A 10 -4.57 -3.95 -5.71
CA LEU A 10 -4.02 -4.52 -4.49
C LEU A 10 -3.06 -5.67 -4.81
N THR A 11 -2.18 -5.98 -3.87
CA THR A 11 -1.28 -7.14 -3.97
C THR A 11 -1.77 -8.31 -3.14
N GLN A 12 -1.68 -9.51 -3.71
CA GLN A 12 -1.76 -10.78 -3.00
C GLN A 12 -0.51 -11.57 -3.37
N LEU A 13 0.46 -11.64 -2.46
CA LEU A 13 1.80 -12.19 -2.76
C LEU A 13 2.08 -13.54 -2.10
N GLN A 14 1.26 -13.94 -1.12
CA GLN A 14 1.41 -15.25 -0.50
C GLN A 14 0.88 -16.35 -1.44
N PRO A 15 1.62 -17.47 -1.62
CA PRO A 15 2.90 -17.79 -0.97
C PRO A 15 4.16 -17.31 -1.71
N THR A 16 4.18 -17.24 -3.04
CA THR A 16 5.41 -17.05 -3.84
C THR A 16 5.22 -16.14 -5.06
N ASP A 17 4.33 -15.14 -4.94
CA ASP A 17 4.05 -14.20 -6.03
C ASP A 17 4.79 -12.86 -5.86
N ALA A 18 5.60 -12.68 -4.82
CA ALA A 18 6.35 -11.44 -4.63
C ALA A 18 7.36 -11.19 -5.77
N SER A 19 7.93 -12.27 -6.30
CA SER A 19 8.81 -12.26 -7.48
C SER A 19 8.14 -11.69 -8.74
N ARG A 20 6.81 -11.69 -8.84
CA ARG A 20 6.05 -11.07 -9.95
C ARG A 20 5.96 -9.56 -9.82
N LEU A 21 6.03 -9.04 -8.59
CA LEU A 21 5.91 -7.62 -8.30
C LEU A 21 7.27 -6.92 -8.32
N LEU A 22 8.29 -7.54 -7.74
CA LEU A 22 9.66 -7.04 -7.73
C LEU A 22 10.64 -8.21 -7.88
N PRO A 23 11.81 -7.98 -8.53
CA PRO A 23 12.87 -8.98 -8.55
C PRO A 23 13.41 -9.18 -7.12
N CYS A 24 12.97 -10.25 -6.45
CA CYS A 24 13.37 -10.59 -5.10
C CYS A 24 13.60 -12.09 -4.93
N PHE A 25 14.33 -12.44 -3.88
CA PHE A 25 14.45 -13.82 -3.45
C PHE A 25 13.21 -14.21 -2.63
N ASP A 26 12.28 -14.94 -3.24
CA ASP A 26 10.94 -15.19 -2.70
C ASP A 26 10.88 -16.43 -1.80
N GLU A 27 11.81 -16.48 -0.83
CA GLU A 27 11.87 -17.52 0.20
C GLU A 27 11.46 -16.93 1.56
N PRO A 28 10.61 -17.61 2.35
CA PRO A 28 10.09 -17.07 3.62
C PRO A 28 11.17 -16.64 4.61
N GLU A 29 12.33 -17.32 4.60
CA GLU A 29 13.46 -17.10 5.50
C GLU A 29 14.29 -15.87 5.09
N MET A 30 14.21 -15.43 3.82
CA MET A 30 14.93 -14.27 3.31
C MET A 30 14.17 -12.97 3.58
N LYS A 31 14.32 -12.48 4.81
CA LYS A 31 13.65 -11.25 5.27
C LYS A 31 14.44 -10.00 4.90
N ALA A 32 13.72 -8.93 4.63
CA ALA A 32 14.29 -7.62 4.30
C ALA A 32 13.44 -6.48 4.88
N THR A 33 13.97 -5.27 4.81
CA THR A 33 13.20 -4.03 5.02
C THR A 33 12.80 -3.46 3.67
N PHE A 34 11.61 -2.85 3.59
CA PHE A 34 11.07 -2.29 2.37
C PHE A 34 10.83 -0.80 2.53
N ARG A 35 11.27 -0.02 1.56
CA ARG A 35 10.97 1.42 1.46
C ARG A 35 10.16 1.66 0.20
N ILE A 36 8.86 1.87 0.38
CA ILE A 36 7.91 1.93 -0.75
C ILE A 36 7.53 3.38 -1.04
N SER A 37 7.40 3.68 -2.33
CA SER A 37 6.69 4.86 -2.79
C SER A 37 5.77 4.52 -3.94
N ILE A 38 4.54 5.01 -3.89
CA ILE A 38 3.49 4.71 -4.86
C ILE A 38 3.11 6.01 -5.55
N ILE A 39 3.12 5.99 -6.89
CA ILE A 39 2.50 7.04 -7.72
C ILE A 39 1.11 6.54 -8.09
N HIS A 40 0.08 7.32 -7.78
CA HIS A 40 -1.31 6.94 -7.96
C HIS A 40 -2.16 8.12 -8.45
N PRO A 41 -3.31 7.88 -9.12
CA PRO A 41 -4.16 8.95 -9.63
C PRO A 41 -4.64 9.88 -8.51
N MET A 42 -4.77 11.17 -8.81
CA MET A 42 -5.41 12.11 -7.89
C MET A 42 -6.83 11.66 -7.52
N GLY A 43 -7.21 11.86 -6.25
CA GLY A 43 -8.49 11.41 -5.71
C GLY A 43 -8.51 9.95 -5.21
N THR A 44 -7.39 9.22 -5.36
CA THR A 44 -7.21 7.90 -4.73
C THR A 44 -6.29 7.99 -3.52
N SER A 45 -6.38 7.00 -2.62
CA SER A 45 -5.50 6.81 -1.48
C SER A 45 -4.63 5.59 -1.70
N ALA A 46 -3.36 5.67 -1.28
CA ALA A 46 -2.42 4.54 -1.31
C ALA A 46 -2.12 4.07 0.12
N VAL A 47 -2.13 2.76 0.33
CA VAL A 47 -1.90 2.11 1.64
C VAL A 47 -0.81 1.07 1.49
N SER A 48 0.01 0.91 2.54
CA SER A 48 1.01 -0.14 2.63
C SER A 48 1.26 -0.57 4.09
N ASN A 49 2.22 -1.47 4.32
CA ASN A 49 2.55 -2.04 5.64
C ASN A 49 3.04 -1.00 6.67
N SER A 50 3.50 0.17 6.23
CA SER A 50 4.07 1.20 7.11
C SER A 50 3.32 2.53 6.97
N PRO A 51 3.38 3.40 8.00
CA PRO A 51 2.72 4.70 7.96
C PRO A 51 3.19 5.57 6.78
N VAL A 52 2.31 6.47 6.33
CA VAL A 52 2.67 7.47 5.32
C VAL A 52 3.70 8.44 5.92
N ARG A 53 4.86 8.53 5.28
CA ARG A 53 5.90 9.49 5.61
C ARG A 53 5.67 10.83 4.93
N ARG A 54 5.28 10.79 3.65
CA ARG A 54 5.10 12.00 2.83
C ARG A 54 4.07 11.77 1.73
N TYR A 55 3.18 12.75 1.56
CA TYR A 55 2.26 12.83 0.43
C TYR A 55 2.56 14.11 -0.36
N ARG A 56 2.55 14.02 -1.69
CA ARG A 56 2.67 15.20 -2.56
C ARG A 56 1.95 15.02 -3.89
N HIS A 57 1.37 16.09 -4.40
CA HIS A 57 0.93 16.14 -5.80
C HIS A 57 2.16 16.24 -6.71
N LEU A 58 2.20 15.43 -7.77
CA LEU A 58 3.22 15.52 -8.82
C LEU A 58 2.77 16.42 -9.95
N ASN A 59 1.47 16.38 -10.28
CA ASN A 59 0.81 17.24 -11.28
C ASN A 59 -0.72 17.15 -11.07
N SER A 60 -1.52 17.67 -12.02
CA SER A 60 -2.99 17.67 -11.97
C SER A 60 -3.65 16.29 -12.07
N LYS A 61 -2.90 15.24 -12.39
CA LYS A 61 -3.41 13.87 -12.57
C LYS A 61 -2.85 12.87 -11.55
N TRP A 62 -1.66 13.13 -11.02
CA TRP A 62 -0.91 12.14 -10.24
C TRP A 62 -0.46 12.69 -8.89
N SER A 63 -0.58 11.84 -7.88
CA SER A 63 -0.02 12.04 -6.54
C SER A 63 1.04 10.98 -6.24
N LYS A 64 1.95 11.29 -5.33
CA LYS A 64 2.95 10.36 -4.81
C LYS A 64 2.83 10.24 -3.30
N THR A 65 2.69 9.01 -2.83
CA THR A 65 2.71 8.64 -1.42
C THR A 65 3.98 7.86 -1.12
N GLU A 66 4.77 8.34 -0.15
CA GLU A 66 6.00 7.72 0.33
C GLU A 66 5.75 7.20 1.74
N PHE A 67 6.10 5.95 2.01
CA PHE A 67 5.89 5.30 3.31
C PHE A 67 7.19 5.26 4.13
N GLU A 68 7.06 5.11 5.44
CA GLU A 68 8.19 4.78 6.31
C GLU A 68 8.78 3.40 5.94
N VAL A 69 10.02 3.16 6.35
CA VAL A 69 10.70 1.87 6.13
C VAL A 69 10.04 0.81 7.00
N THR A 70 9.72 -0.35 6.42
CA THR A 70 9.13 -1.46 7.18
C THR A 70 10.13 -2.03 8.19
N PRO A 71 9.65 -2.67 9.27
CA PRO A 71 10.45 -3.65 10.01
C PRO A 71 10.95 -4.77 9.08
N ILE A 72 11.91 -5.57 9.56
CA ILE A 72 12.37 -6.77 8.86
C ILE A 72 11.19 -7.76 8.73
N MET A 73 10.83 -8.10 7.49
CA MET A 73 9.72 -9.00 7.17
C MET A 73 9.99 -9.80 5.90
N SER A 74 9.26 -10.90 5.71
CA SER A 74 9.35 -11.73 4.50
C SER A 74 8.67 -11.04 3.29
N THR A 75 9.12 -11.35 2.08
CA THR A 75 8.65 -10.74 0.81
C THR A 75 7.16 -10.91 0.59
N TYR A 76 6.60 -12.09 0.91
CA TYR A 76 5.18 -12.39 0.71
C TYR A 76 4.21 -11.56 1.57
N LEU A 77 4.70 -10.90 2.64
CA LEU A 77 3.89 -10.02 3.50
C LEU A 77 3.79 -8.59 2.95
N LEU A 78 4.53 -8.27 1.89
CA LEU A 78 4.50 -6.96 1.27
C LEU A 78 3.10 -6.70 0.71
N ALA A 79 2.49 -5.62 1.17
CA ALA A 79 1.13 -5.24 0.82
C ALA A 79 1.11 -3.80 0.32
N VAL A 80 0.52 -3.59 -0.85
CA VAL A 80 0.14 -2.28 -1.35
C VAL A 80 -1.29 -2.30 -1.84
N ALA A 81 -2.02 -1.22 -1.61
CA ALA A 81 -3.36 -1.02 -2.15
C ALA A 81 -3.55 0.43 -2.59
N VAL A 82 -4.28 0.63 -3.69
CA VAL A 82 -4.68 1.94 -4.21
C VAL A 82 -6.16 1.90 -4.56
N SER A 83 -6.95 2.79 -3.95
CA SER A 83 -8.40 2.90 -4.20
C SER A 83 -8.94 4.29 -3.89
N ASP A 84 -10.17 4.56 -4.32
CA ASP A 84 -10.95 5.75 -3.96
C ASP A 84 -11.88 5.50 -2.76
N PHE A 85 -11.55 4.50 -1.93
CA PHE A 85 -12.37 4.10 -0.78
C PHE A 85 -12.31 5.12 0.33
N VAL A 86 -13.43 5.28 1.03
CA VAL A 86 -13.52 6.16 2.20
C VAL A 86 -13.08 5.36 3.41
N PHE A 87 -12.22 5.91 4.25
CA PHE A 87 -11.82 5.22 5.47
C PHE A 87 -12.41 5.85 6.72
N LYS A 88 -12.70 5.00 7.71
CA LYS A 88 -12.99 5.40 9.09
C LYS A 88 -11.85 4.93 9.96
N PHE A 89 -11.42 5.74 10.92
CA PHE A 89 -10.38 5.35 11.86
C PHE A 89 -10.90 5.31 13.30
N ARG A 90 -10.25 4.50 14.12
CA ARG A 90 -10.47 4.45 15.57
C ARG A 90 -9.14 4.27 16.28
N HIS A 91 -8.93 5.04 17.35
CA HIS A 91 -7.79 4.82 18.23
C HIS A 91 -8.09 3.70 19.24
N CYS A 92 -7.18 2.74 19.35
CA CYS A 92 -7.16 1.69 20.35
C CYS A 92 -5.83 1.80 21.12
N GLY A 93 -5.85 2.55 22.22
CA GLY A 93 -4.63 2.92 22.95
C GLY A 93 -3.70 3.76 22.07
N LYS A 94 -2.48 3.27 21.82
CA LYS A 94 -1.47 3.93 20.98
C LYS A 94 -1.57 3.59 19.49
N ILE A 95 -2.50 2.71 19.11
CA ILE A 95 -2.63 2.20 17.74
C ILE A 95 -3.84 2.87 17.08
N GLU A 96 -3.64 3.39 15.87
CA GLU A 96 -4.73 3.82 15.00
C GLU A 96 -5.14 2.67 14.09
N VAL A 97 -6.44 2.36 14.07
CA VAL A 97 -7.02 1.29 13.24
C VAL A 97 -7.89 1.94 12.18
N CYS A 98 -7.57 1.72 10.90
CA CYS A 98 -8.29 2.27 9.76
C CYS A 98 -9.08 1.18 9.01
N PHE A 99 -10.37 1.42 8.80
CA PHE A 99 -11.30 0.59 8.03
C PHE A 99 -11.61 1.28 6.70
N TYR A 100 -11.22 0.68 5.58
CA TYR A 100 -11.48 1.20 4.24
C TYR A 100 -12.80 0.60 3.70
N LEU A 101 -13.71 1.46 3.24
CA LEU A 101 -15.11 1.17 2.86
C LEU A 101 -15.40 1.56 1.40
#